data_AF-A0A3D2X7L1-F1
#
_entry.id   AF-A0A3D2X7L1-F1
#
_cell.length_a   1.000
_cell.length_b   1.000
_cell.length_c   1.000
_cell.angle_alpha   90.00
_cell.angle_beta   90.00
_cell.angle_gamma   90.00
#
_symmetry.space_group_name_H-M   'P 1'
#
loop_
_entity.id
_entity.type
_entity.pdbx_description
1 polymer ?
#
loop_
_entity_poly.entity_id
_entity_poly.type
_entity_poly.pdbx_seq_one_letter_code
_entity_poly.pdbx_strand_id
1 'polypeptide(L)'
;SLLDTKTTFLENLLMHEYTECYLYYSCFEDETDLYIKGIWEEHFHQEVAHLHMAADMLKKYEKKDWQEVIPDGNFPQLLTLHENKAYVRDILANTVHNTSKKEEYVNVASLSSDENFFKFQKAVNEPVEEVPTHIVIQSYIDSKGEDYRYQDTDHPVPALSDRTKDNVSVGREANAKE
;
A
#
# COMPACT_ATOMS: atom_id res chain seq x y z
N SER A 1 14.28 8.08 -0.62
CA SER A 1 13.78 9.28 0.08
C SER A 1 13.40 10.30 -0.97
N LEU A 2 12.19 10.86 -0.90
CA LEU A 2 11.67 11.89 -1.83
C LEU A 2 11.93 13.33 -1.33
N LEU A 3 12.78 13.49 -0.31
CA LEU A 3 13.12 14.80 0.26
C LEU A 3 13.99 15.61 -0.71
N ASP A 4 13.79 16.93 -0.73
CA ASP A 4 14.70 17.83 -1.42
C ASP A 4 16.08 17.77 -0.73
N THR A 5 17.12 17.43 -1.48
CA THR A 5 18.48 17.30 -0.96
C THR A 5 19.16 18.64 -0.71
N LYS A 6 18.52 19.77 -1.09
CA LYS A 6 19.09 21.11 -1.00
C LYS A 6 18.65 21.89 0.24
N THR A 7 17.63 21.42 0.94
CA THR A 7 17.09 22.09 2.13
C THR A 7 17.99 21.88 3.34
N THR A 8 18.03 22.88 4.22
CA THR A 8 18.66 22.75 5.54
C THR A 8 17.83 21.85 6.46
N PHE A 9 18.36 21.53 7.64
CA PHE A 9 17.60 20.76 8.62
C PHE A 9 16.36 21.51 9.13
N LEU A 10 16.42 22.82 9.36
CA LEU A 10 15.27 23.57 9.85
C LEU A 10 14.26 23.88 8.73
N GLU A 11 14.71 24.05 7.48
CA GLU A 11 13.81 24.11 6.32
C GLU A 11 13.04 22.80 6.14
N ASN A 12 13.72 21.67 6.26
CA ASN A 12 13.08 20.35 6.21
C ASN A 12 12.11 20.14 7.37
N LEU A 13 12.48 20.55 8.58
CA LEU A 13 11.60 20.47 9.74
C LEU A 13 10.33 21.29 9.49
N LEU A 14 10.46 22.54 9.05
CA LEU A 14 9.31 23.39 8.74
C LEU A 14 8.39 22.77 7.67
N MET A 15 8.97 22.24 6.59
CA MET A 15 8.20 21.55 5.54
C MET A 15 7.52 20.28 6.05
N HIS A 16 8.18 19.55 6.95
CA HIS A 16 7.63 18.35 7.57
C HIS A 16 6.40 18.69 8.42
N GLU A 17 6.52 19.63 9.37
CA GLU A 17 5.41 20.04 10.23
C GLU A 17 4.24 20.61 9.41
N TYR A 18 4.53 21.36 8.35
CA TYR A 18 3.51 21.87 7.43
C TYR A 18 2.75 20.74 6.73
N THR A 19 3.47 19.70 6.30
CA THR A 19 2.89 18.52 5.65
C THR A 19 2.04 17.71 6.63
N GLU A 20 2.45 17.58 7.89
CA GLU A 20 1.66 16.93 8.94
C GLU A 20 0.39 17.73 9.25
N CYS A 21 0.48 19.06 9.36
CA CYS A 21 -0.69 19.92 9.49
C CYS A 21 -1.68 19.69 8.33
N TYR A 22 -1.19 19.67 7.10
CA TYR A 22 -1.99 19.40 5.91
C TYR A 22 -2.66 18.02 5.95
N LEU A 23 -1.92 16.99 6.37
CA LEU A 23 -2.41 15.62 6.48
C LEU A 23 -3.54 15.52 7.51
N TYR A 24 -3.29 15.93 8.76
CA TYR A 24 -4.29 15.81 9.82
C TYR A 24 -5.50 16.69 9.59
N TYR A 25 -5.32 17.88 9.02
CA TYR A 25 -6.45 18.72 8.61
C TYR A 25 -7.29 18.06 7.52
N SER A 26 -6.64 17.43 6.52
CA SER A 26 -7.36 16.66 5.50
C SER A 26 -8.15 15.50 6.11
N CYS A 27 -7.54 14.74 7.04
CA CYS A 27 -8.22 13.67 7.77
C CYS A 27 -9.39 14.19 8.61
N PHE A 28 -9.21 15.32 9.30
CA PHE A 28 -10.27 15.95 10.07
C PHE A 28 -11.46 16.34 9.18
N GLU A 29 -11.21 16.95 8.03
CA GLU A 29 -12.26 17.39 7.11
C GLU A 29 -13.03 16.21 6.50
N ASP A 30 -12.35 15.11 6.16
CA ASP A 30 -12.93 13.91 5.54
C ASP A 30 -13.58 12.95 6.55
N GLU A 31 -13.19 12.98 7.83
CA GLU A 31 -13.71 12.08 8.86
C GLU A 31 -15.20 12.33 9.18
N THR A 32 -15.95 11.24 9.26
CA THR A 32 -17.39 11.23 9.50
C THR A 32 -17.75 10.83 10.93
N ASP A 33 -16.92 10.02 11.59
CA ASP A 33 -17.10 9.65 12.98
C ASP A 33 -16.63 10.79 13.90
N LEU A 34 -17.56 11.35 14.68
CA LEU A 34 -17.29 12.51 15.53
C LEU A 34 -16.24 12.26 16.62
N TYR A 35 -16.14 11.02 17.12
CA TYR A 35 -15.14 10.68 18.13
C TYR A 35 -13.74 10.66 17.50
N ILE A 36 -13.59 9.99 16.36
CA ILE A 36 -12.30 9.93 15.63
C ILE A 36 -11.92 11.32 15.10
N LYS A 37 -12.90 12.12 14.64
CA LYS A 37 -12.67 13.49 14.18
C LYS A 37 -12.04 14.36 15.27
N GLY A 38 -12.47 14.21 16.53
CA GLY A 38 -11.84 14.89 17.66
C GLY A 38 -10.37 14.50 17.87
N ILE A 39 -10.00 13.26 17.56
CA ILE A 39 -8.59 12.80 17.61
C ILE A 39 -7.77 13.48 16.51
N TRP A 40 -8.30 13.57 15.28
CA TRP A 40 -7.63 14.29 14.19
C TRP A 40 -7.47 15.78 14.49
N GLU A 41 -8.47 16.41 15.09
CA GLU A 41 -8.40 17.80 15.54
C GLU A 41 -7.29 18.02 16.58
N GLU A 42 -7.16 17.11 17.55
CA GLU A 42 -6.09 17.20 18.55
C GLU A 42 -4.70 17.11 17.89
N HIS A 43 -4.50 16.14 17.00
CA HIS A 43 -3.23 16.00 16.27
C HIS A 43 -2.95 17.22 15.40
N PHE A 44 -3.94 17.73 14.68
CA PHE A 44 -3.78 18.96 13.90
C PHE A 44 -3.31 20.14 14.77
N HIS A 45 -3.89 20.33 15.96
CA HIS A 45 -3.44 21.38 16.88
C HIS A 45 -2.01 21.18 17.39
N GLN A 46 -1.60 19.93 17.63
CA GLN A 46 -0.22 19.60 18.02
C GLN A 46 0.76 20.01 16.91
N GLU A 47 0.48 19.61 15.67
CA GLU A 47 1.38 19.93 14.55
C GLU A 47 1.38 21.41 14.20
N VAL A 48 0.27 22.14 14.39
CA VAL A 48 0.26 23.61 14.26
C VAL A 48 1.20 24.24 15.29
N ALA A 49 1.22 23.73 16.52
CA ALA A 49 2.15 24.20 17.54
C ALA A 49 3.60 23.89 17.15
N HIS A 50 3.89 22.68 16.65
CA HIS A 50 5.22 22.30 16.16
C HIS A 50 5.66 23.16 14.96
N LEU A 51 4.76 23.45 14.02
CA LEU A 51 5.02 24.30 12.87
C LEU A 51 5.43 25.72 13.31
N HIS A 52 4.74 26.30 14.29
CA HIS A 52 5.13 27.58 14.87
C HIS A 52 6.52 27.50 15.54
N MET A 53 6.80 26.44 16.29
CA MET A 53 8.11 26.22 16.89
C MET A 53 9.22 26.08 15.83
N ALA A 54 8.97 25.36 14.74
CA ALA A 54 9.90 25.19 13.64
C ALA A 54 10.18 26.54 12.93
N ALA A 55 9.15 27.35 12.70
CA ALA A 55 9.30 28.70 12.14
C ALA A 55 10.14 29.60 13.05
N ASP A 56 9.91 29.56 14.36
CA ASP A 56 10.69 30.33 15.33
C ASP A 56 12.16 29.88 15.38
N MET A 57 12.42 28.57 15.30
CA MET A 57 13.77 28.03 15.23
C MET A 57 14.48 28.46 13.93
N LEU A 58 13.82 28.35 12.78
CA LEU A 58 14.35 28.79 11.49
C LEU A 58 14.76 30.27 11.53
N LYS A 59 13.87 31.13 12.03
CA LYS A 59 14.13 32.56 12.18
C LYS A 59 15.27 32.84 13.15
N LYS A 60 15.32 32.13 14.27
CA LYS A 60 16.34 32.34 15.30
C LYS A 60 17.74 31.91 14.84
N TYR A 61 17.87 30.72 14.25
CA TYR A 61 19.16 30.08 13.98
C TYR A 61 19.65 30.27 12.55
N GLU A 62 18.74 30.29 11.55
CA GLU A 62 19.10 30.43 10.14
C GLU A 62 18.78 31.82 9.56
N LYS A 63 18.11 32.69 10.34
CA LYS A 63 17.76 34.07 9.97
C LYS A 63 16.87 34.16 8.72
N LYS A 64 16.06 33.13 8.48
CA LYS A 64 15.07 33.08 7.41
C LYS A 64 13.66 33.21 7.98
N ASP A 65 12.81 33.95 7.28
CA ASP A 65 11.36 33.93 7.52
C ASP A 65 10.76 32.69 6.84
N TRP A 66 9.71 32.11 7.42
CA TRP A 66 9.14 30.84 6.95
C TRP A 66 8.63 30.92 5.50
N GLN A 67 8.18 32.10 5.04
CA GLN A 67 7.72 32.35 3.68
C GLN A 67 8.81 32.16 2.62
N GLU A 68 10.09 32.21 3.02
CA GLU A 68 11.21 31.91 2.10
C GLU A 68 11.27 30.43 1.75
N VAL A 69 10.68 29.56 2.59
CA VAL A 69 10.65 28.11 2.43
C VAL A 69 9.29 27.64 1.90
N ILE A 70 8.21 28.22 2.44
CA ILE A 70 6.82 27.94 2.05
C ILE A 70 6.22 29.26 1.52
N PRO A 71 6.39 29.57 0.21
CA PRO A 71 5.93 30.85 -0.34
C PRO A 71 4.41 31.04 -0.28
N ASP A 72 3.66 29.94 -0.35
CA ASP A 72 2.21 29.91 -0.18
C ASP A 72 1.87 28.98 0.99
N GLY A 73 1.41 29.57 2.10
CA GLY A 73 1.03 28.84 3.31
C GLY A 73 -0.38 28.26 3.27
N ASN A 74 -1.12 28.39 2.15
CA ASN A 74 -2.40 27.73 2.00
C ASN A 74 -2.20 26.25 1.68
N PHE A 75 -2.99 25.40 2.36
CA PHE A 75 -3.03 24.00 2.01
C PHE A 75 -3.49 23.80 0.55
N PRO A 76 -2.89 22.84 -0.17
CA PRO A 76 -3.40 22.42 -1.47
C PRO A 76 -4.76 21.72 -1.31
N GLN A 77 -5.32 21.20 -2.41
CA GLN A 77 -6.56 20.41 -2.36
C GLN A 77 -6.43 19.30 -1.31
N LEU A 78 -7.29 19.33 -0.29
CA LEU A 78 -7.27 18.38 0.81
C LEU A 78 -7.38 16.94 0.32
N LEU A 79 -6.71 16.05 1.05
CA LEU A 79 -6.78 14.62 0.79
C LEU A 79 -8.14 14.08 1.24
N THR A 80 -8.65 13.15 0.46
CA THR A 80 -9.82 12.34 0.82
C THR A 80 -9.45 10.87 0.71
N LEU A 81 -9.83 10.08 1.71
CA LEU A 81 -9.57 8.65 1.73
C LEU A 81 -10.86 7.91 1.34
N HIS A 82 -10.87 7.40 0.12
CA HIS A 82 -12.02 6.70 -0.43
C HIS A 82 -11.80 5.19 -0.51
N GLU A 83 -12.91 4.46 -0.62
CA GLU A 83 -12.87 3.02 -0.83
C GLU A 83 -12.12 2.69 -2.13
N ASN A 84 -11.08 1.86 -2.02
CA ASN A 84 -10.27 1.40 -3.13
C ASN A 84 -10.49 -0.08 -3.48
N LYS A 85 -11.44 -0.76 -2.82
CA LYS A 85 -11.68 -2.20 -3.01
C LYS A 85 -11.98 -2.56 -4.45
N ALA A 86 -12.85 -1.80 -5.12
CA ALA A 86 -13.21 -2.06 -6.53
C ALA A 86 -11.99 -2.01 -7.44
N TYR A 87 -11.14 -1.00 -7.25
CA TYR A 87 -9.87 -0.85 -7.99
C TYR A 87 -8.93 -2.04 -7.74
N VAL A 88 -8.68 -2.39 -6.48
CA VAL A 88 -7.79 -3.51 -6.12
C VAL A 88 -8.33 -4.84 -6.68
N ARG A 89 -9.65 -5.04 -6.63
CA ARG A 89 -10.31 -6.24 -7.16
C ARG A 89 -10.19 -6.33 -8.69
N ASP A 90 -10.33 -5.22 -9.40
CA ASP A 90 -10.14 -5.16 -10.85
C ASP A 90 -8.67 -5.47 -11.23
N ILE A 91 -7.71 -4.88 -10.52
CA ILE A 91 -6.28 -5.21 -10.73
C ILE A 91 -6.03 -6.69 -10.49
N LEU A 92 -6.56 -7.27 -9.40
CA LEU A 92 -6.39 -8.70 -9.12
C LEU A 92 -6.99 -9.57 -10.23
N ALA A 93 -8.22 -9.29 -10.67
CA ALA A 93 -8.88 -10.02 -11.76
C ALA A 93 -8.04 -10.03 -13.04
N ASN A 94 -7.43 -8.89 -13.38
CA ASN A 94 -6.74 -8.71 -14.66
C ASN A 94 -5.26 -9.08 -14.63
N THR A 95 -4.64 -9.17 -13.46
CA THR A 95 -3.17 -9.30 -13.34
C THR A 95 -2.68 -10.49 -12.53
N VAL A 96 -3.57 -11.33 -11.97
CA VAL A 96 -3.16 -12.50 -11.16
C VAL A 96 -2.27 -13.49 -11.93
N HIS A 97 -2.36 -13.51 -13.26
CA HIS A 97 -1.54 -14.35 -14.14
C HIS A 97 -0.28 -13.65 -14.65
N ASN A 98 -0.03 -12.39 -14.29
CA ASN A 98 1.17 -11.69 -14.70
C ASN A 98 2.38 -12.16 -13.89
N THR A 99 3.49 -12.37 -14.59
CA THR A 99 4.78 -12.74 -14.02
C THR A 99 5.89 -11.92 -14.68
N SER A 100 7.06 -11.92 -14.06
CA SER A 100 8.23 -11.20 -14.58
C SER A 100 8.89 -11.96 -15.73
N LYS A 101 9.13 -11.26 -16.84
CA LYS A 101 10.04 -11.67 -17.91
C LYS A 101 11.11 -10.60 -18.06
N LYS A 102 12.26 -10.83 -17.43
CA LYS A 102 13.33 -9.82 -17.29
C LYS A 102 12.77 -8.54 -16.67
N GLU A 103 12.81 -7.41 -17.37
CA GLU A 103 12.32 -6.11 -16.92
C GLU A 103 10.80 -5.89 -17.15
N GLU A 104 10.12 -6.82 -17.84
CA GLU A 104 8.70 -6.69 -18.20
C GLU A 104 7.79 -7.60 -17.38
N TYR A 105 6.49 -7.25 -17.35
CA TYR A 105 5.43 -8.11 -16.82
C TYR A 105 4.59 -8.67 -17.96
N VAL A 106 4.45 -9.98 -18.01
CA VAL A 106 3.69 -10.69 -19.06
C VAL A 106 2.80 -11.75 -18.43
N ASN A 107 1.69 -12.07 -19.10
CA ASN A 107 0.85 -13.18 -18.67
C ASN A 107 1.63 -14.52 -18.78
N VAL A 108 1.58 -15.36 -17.76
CA VAL A 108 2.26 -16.66 -17.69
C VAL A 108 1.92 -17.57 -18.88
N ALA A 109 0.71 -17.47 -19.43
CA ALA A 109 0.27 -18.21 -20.61
C ALA A 109 1.05 -17.85 -21.89
N SER A 110 1.70 -16.69 -21.93
CA SER A 110 2.53 -16.25 -23.06
C SER A 110 3.98 -16.75 -23.00
N LEU A 111 4.40 -17.32 -21.87
CA LEU A 111 5.76 -17.82 -21.69
C LEU A 111 5.95 -19.19 -22.34
N SER A 112 7.11 -19.40 -22.98
CA SER A 112 7.52 -20.73 -23.39
C SER A 112 7.98 -21.55 -22.19
N SER A 113 7.81 -22.86 -22.24
CA SER A 113 8.10 -23.78 -21.12
C SER A 113 9.56 -23.77 -20.64
N ASP A 114 10.49 -23.27 -21.46
CA ASP A 114 11.93 -23.18 -21.18
C ASP A 114 12.36 -21.83 -20.56
N GLU A 115 11.42 -20.90 -20.36
CA GLU A 115 11.66 -19.61 -19.71
C GLU A 115 12.17 -19.77 -18.26
N ASN A 116 12.98 -18.81 -17.82
CA ASN A 116 13.61 -18.85 -16.50
C ASN A 116 12.59 -18.85 -15.35
N PHE A 117 11.40 -18.29 -15.58
CA PHE A 117 10.29 -18.33 -14.64
C PHE A 117 9.96 -19.78 -14.22
N PHE A 118 9.75 -20.69 -15.16
CA PHE A 118 9.40 -22.08 -14.84
C PHE A 118 10.55 -22.84 -14.17
N LYS A 119 11.79 -22.57 -14.58
CA LYS A 119 12.99 -23.14 -13.93
C LYS A 119 13.09 -22.71 -12.46
N PHE A 120 12.84 -21.44 -12.18
CA PHE A 120 12.86 -20.89 -10.83
C PHE A 120 11.71 -21.47 -9.98
N GLN A 121 10.49 -21.47 -10.52
CA GLN A 121 9.31 -22.05 -9.86
C GLN A 121 9.55 -23.49 -9.43
N LYS A 122 10.14 -24.31 -10.32
CA LYS A 122 10.52 -25.69 -10.01
C LYS A 122 11.58 -25.80 -8.91
N ALA A 123 12.59 -24.93 -8.94
CA ALA A 123 13.70 -25.00 -7.98
C ALA A 123 13.28 -24.63 -6.55
N VAL A 124 12.28 -23.75 -6.39
CA VAL A 124 11.92 -23.19 -5.07
C VAL A 124 10.56 -23.66 -4.56
N ASN A 125 9.67 -24.13 -5.43
CA ASN A 125 8.29 -24.50 -5.06
C ASN A 125 7.91 -25.94 -5.43
N GLU A 126 8.85 -26.80 -5.84
CA GLU A 126 8.62 -28.25 -5.99
C GLU A 126 9.41 -29.03 -4.92
N PRO A 127 8.79 -30.01 -4.22
CA PRO A 127 7.38 -30.39 -4.33
C PRO A 127 6.43 -29.36 -3.67
N VAL A 128 5.25 -29.15 -4.26
CA VAL A 128 4.31 -28.08 -3.88
C VAL A 128 3.77 -28.27 -2.47
N GLU A 129 3.53 -29.51 -2.09
CA GLU A 129 3.07 -29.95 -0.77
C GLU A 129 4.07 -29.68 0.36
N GLU A 130 5.35 -29.45 0.04
CA GLU A 130 6.37 -29.10 1.02
C GLU A 130 6.56 -27.58 1.15
N VAL A 131 5.88 -26.78 0.32
CA VAL A 131 5.98 -25.32 0.38
C VAL A 131 5.32 -24.82 1.68
N PRO A 132 6.06 -24.14 2.57
CA PRO A 132 5.55 -23.78 3.90
C PRO A 132 4.26 -22.97 3.89
N THR A 133 4.08 -22.07 2.91
CA THR A 133 2.86 -21.28 2.79
C THR A 133 1.64 -22.14 2.48
N HIS A 134 1.76 -23.12 1.57
CA HIS A 134 0.69 -24.05 1.24
C HIS A 134 0.39 -25.02 2.40
N ILE A 135 1.42 -25.46 3.14
CA ILE A 135 1.24 -26.28 4.36
C ILE A 135 0.38 -25.54 5.40
N VAL A 136 0.66 -24.26 5.64
CA VAL A 136 -0.09 -23.45 6.61
C VAL A 136 -1.55 -23.29 6.18
N ILE A 137 -1.80 -22.98 4.91
CA ILE A 137 -3.17 -22.85 4.37
C ILE A 137 -3.92 -24.18 4.49
N GLN A 138 -3.31 -25.28 4.06
CA GLN A 138 -3.94 -26.60 4.12
C GLN A 138 -4.22 -27.02 5.58
N SER A 139 -3.27 -26.82 6.49
CA SER A 139 -3.46 -27.13 7.92
C SER A 139 -4.60 -26.31 8.53
N TYR A 140 -4.75 -25.05 8.11
CA TYR A 140 -5.85 -24.22 8.55
C TYR A 140 -7.19 -24.75 8.03
N ILE A 141 -7.29 -25.03 6.73
CA ILE A 141 -8.48 -25.63 6.09
C ILE A 141 -8.85 -26.95 6.76
N ASP A 142 -7.89 -27.84 7.00
CA ASP A 142 -8.13 -29.15 7.65
C ASP A 142 -8.71 -28.98 9.06
N SER A 143 -8.31 -27.93 9.77
CA SER A 143 -8.75 -27.66 11.14
C SER A 143 -10.05 -26.85 11.24
N LYS A 144 -10.37 -26.00 10.24
CA LYS A 144 -11.48 -25.04 10.28
C LYS A 144 -12.56 -25.29 9.22
N GLY A 145 -12.31 -26.17 8.26
CA GLY A 145 -13.18 -26.47 7.12
C GLY A 145 -13.04 -25.51 5.94
N GLU A 146 -12.45 -24.33 6.15
CA GLU A 146 -12.21 -23.31 5.12
C GLU A 146 -10.97 -22.47 5.45
N ASP A 147 -10.47 -21.73 4.47
CA ASP A 147 -9.37 -20.78 4.62
C ASP A 147 -9.73 -19.56 5.49
N TYR A 148 -8.73 -18.75 5.86
CA TYR A 148 -8.90 -17.60 6.74
C TYR A 148 -9.38 -16.31 6.05
N ARG A 149 -9.72 -16.36 4.75
CA ARG A 149 -10.01 -15.14 3.99
C ARG A 149 -11.34 -14.52 4.42
N TYR A 150 -11.35 -13.21 4.62
CA TYR A 150 -12.57 -12.42 4.70
C TYR A 150 -12.95 -11.90 3.32
N GLN A 151 -14.22 -12.08 2.93
CA GLN A 151 -14.76 -11.58 1.66
C GLN A 151 -16.18 -11.04 1.87
N ASP A 152 -16.46 -9.87 1.29
CA ASP A 152 -17.79 -9.24 1.29
C ASP A 152 -18.58 -9.51 -0.01
N THR A 153 -17.88 -9.95 -1.05
CA THR A 153 -18.39 -10.30 -2.39
C THR A 153 -17.58 -11.46 -2.96
N ASP A 154 -18.09 -12.12 -4.00
CA ASP A 154 -17.40 -13.25 -4.65
C ASP A 154 -15.96 -12.92 -5.03
N HIS A 155 -15.06 -13.91 -5.03
CA HIS A 155 -13.66 -13.68 -5.37
C HIS A 155 -13.53 -13.19 -6.83
N PRO A 156 -12.76 -12.11 -7.12
CA PRO A 156 -12.67 -11.54 -8.47
C PRO A 156 -11.96 -12.45 -9.48
N VAL A 157 -11.27 -13.48 -9.00
CA VAL A 157 -10.66 -14.56 -9.79
C VAL A 157 -11.42 -15.86 -9.49
N PRO A 158 -12.23 -16.40 -10.42
CA PRO A 158 -13.08 -17.58 -10.15
C PRO A 158 -12.30 -18.81 -9.71
N ALA A 159 -11.12 -19.06 -10.27
CA ALA A 159 -10.19 -20.12 -9.86
C ALA A 159 -9.80 -20.10 -8.36
N LEU A 160 -9.91 -18.94 -7.71
CA LEU A 160 -9.58 -18.72 -6.30
C LEU A 160 -10.84 -18.66 -5.41
N SER A 161 -12.03 -18.95 -5.94
CA SER A 161 -13.29 -18.88 -5.19
C SER A 161 -13.48 -20.01 -4.16
N ASP A 162 -12.84 -21.17 -4.38
CA ASP A 162 -12.92 -22.29 -3.43
C ASP A 162 -12.15 -21.95 -2.15
N ARG A 163 -12.86 -21.95 -1.02
CA ARG A 163 -12.29 -21.70 0.31
C ARG A 163 -11.93 -22.98 1.05
N THR A 164 -12.35 -24.13 0.55
CA THR A 164 -12.15 -25.44 1.17
C THR A 164 -10.94 -26.18 0.61
N LYS A 165 -10.26 -25.57 -0.37
CA LYS A 165 -9.10 -26.14 -1.02
C LYS A 165 -8.13 -25.04 -1.43
N ASP A 166 -6.85 -25.25 -1.12
CA ASP A 166 -5.79 -24.35 -1.55
C ASP A 166 -5.57 -24.41 -3.07
N ASN A 167 -5.43 -23.24 -3.71
CA ASN A 167 -5.09 -23.13 -5.12
C ASN A 167 -3.58 -22.88 -5.27
N VAL A 168 -2.91 -23.83 -5.90
CA VAL A 168 -1.46 -23.81 -6.08
C VAL A 168 -1.03 -23.51 -7.52
N SER A 169 -1.97 -23.20 -8.42
CA SER A 169 -1.73 -23.13 -9.87
C SER A 169 -1.90 -21.72 -10.45
N VAL A 170 -2.77 -20.89 -9.90
CA VAL A 170 -3.01 -19.51 -10.36
C VAL A 170 -1.70 -18.71 -10.32
N GLY A 171 -1.41 -17.98 -11.40
CA GLY A 171 -0.16 -17.23 -11.57
C GLY A 171 1.10 -18.09 -11.77
N ARG A 172 1.01 -19.42 -11.66
CA ARG A 172 2.14 -20.35 -11.79
C ARG A 172 2.11 -21.18 -13.06
N GLU A 173 0.92 -21.58 -13.49
CA GLU A 173 0.71 -22.43 -14.65
C GLU A 173 0.08 -21.64 -15.80
N ALA A 174 0.55 -21.91 -17.02
CA ALA A 174 0.01 -21.31 -18.25
C ALA A 174 -1.47 -21.59 -18.49
N ASN A 175 -2.00 -22.69 -17.94
CA ASN A 175 -3.37 -23.17 -18.14
C ASN A 175 -4.14 -23.35 -16.82
N ALA A 176 -3.75 -22.65 -15.74
CA ALA A 176 -4.56 -22.64 -14.53
C ALA A 176 -5.96 -22.13 -14.92
N LYS A 177 -6.98 -23.00 -14.83
CA LYS A 177 -8.34 -22.71 -15.30
C LYS A 177 -8.80 -21.37 -14.73
N GLU A 178 -9.32 -20.50 -15.60
CA GLU A 178 -9.98 -19.24 -15.23
C GLU A 178 -11.13 -19.46 -14.25
#